data_AF-A0A5C3PXE4-F1
#
_entry.id   AF-A0A5C3PXE4-F1
#
_cell.length_a   1.000
_cell.length_b   1.000
_cell.length_c   1.000
_cell.angle_alpha   90.00
_cell.angle_beta   90.00
_cell.angle_gamma   90.00
#
_symmetry.space_group_name_H-M   'P 1'
#
loop_
_entity.id
_entity.type
_entity.pdbx_description
1 polymer ?
#
loop_
_entity_poly.entity_id
_entity_poly.type
_entity_poly.pdbx_seq_one_letter_code
_entity_poly.pdbx_strand_id
1 'polypeptide(L)' 'MFGDILYTGPYTPSIEYPYGGQYRNITVTVPEDFPHGPVVLASAHFVLVGELFWPNLDVSNETVFIQS' A
#
# COMPACT_ATOMS: atom_id res chain seq x y z
N MET A 1 8.86 -12.08 -3.70
CA MET A 1 8.70 -11.40 -5.00
C MET A 1 7.47 -10.54 -4.87
N PHE A 2 7.58 -9.21 -5.02
CA PHE A 2 6.40 -8.36 -5.08
C PHE A 2 5.71 -8.63 -6.43
N GLY A 3 4.38 -8.68 -6.46
CA GLY A 3 3.63 -8.85 -7.71
C GLY A 3 3.76 -7.62 -8.62
N ASP A 4 2.77 -7.38 -9.47
CA ASP A 4 2.77 -6.19 -10.31
C ASP A 4 2.67 -4.92 -9.45
N ILE A 5 3.60 -3.99 -9.67
CA ILE A 5 3.68 -2.77 -8.88
C ILE A 5 2.69 -1.74 -9.44
N LEU A 6 1.60 -1.50 -8.70
CA LEU A 6 0.56 -0.55 -9.11
C LEU A 6 0.87 0.90 -8.73
N TYR A 7 1.73 1.14 -7.73
CA TYR A 7 2.14 2.47 -7.29
C TYR A 7 3.51 2.43 -6.60
N THR A 8 4.37 3.41 -6.91
CA THR A 8 5.58 3.70 -6.14
C THR A 8 5.72 5.21 -5.96
N GLY A 9 6.02 5.66 -4.76
CA GLY A 9 6.19 7.08 -4.50
C GLY A 9 6.38 7.41 -3.03
N PRO A 10 6.67 8.68 -2.72
CA PRO A 10 6.78 9.14 -1.34
C PRO A 10 5.46 8.94 -0.60
N TYR A 11 5.52 8.74 0.72
CA TYR A 11 4.35 8.69 1.60
C TYR A 11 4.27 9.98 2.44
N THR A 12 3.17 10.73 2.31
CA THR A 12 2.90 11.98 3.04
C THR A 12 1.47 11.89 3.55
N PRO A 13 1.26 11.38 4.78
CA PRO A 13 -0.09 11.16 5.30
C PRO A 13 -0.76 12.47 5.69
N SER A 14 -2.07 12.51 5.54
CA SER A 14 -2.92 13.48 6.23
C SER A 14 -3.04 13.05 7.69
N ILE A 15 -3.00 14.03 8.59
CA ILE A 15 -3.18 13.83 10.03
C ILE A 15 -4.58 14.31 10.37
N GLU A 16 -5.42 13.42 10.87
CA GLU A 16 -6.76 13.79 11.35
C GLU A 16 -6.69 14.11 12.86
N TYR A 17 -6.83 15.40 13.19
CA TYR A 17 -6.75 15.92 14.56
C TYR A 17 -8.15 16.07 15.18
N PRO A 18 -8.37 15.87 16.51
CA PRO A 18 -7.39 15.59 17.58
C PRO A 18 -7.11 14.12 17.89
N TYR A 19 -7.91 13.19 17.38
CA TYR A 19 -7.89 11.78 17.80
C TYR A 19 -7.83 10.79 16.65
N GLY A 20 -7.62 11.26 15.42
CA GLY A 20 -7.59 10.42 14.23
C GLY A 20 -6.21 9.83 13.94
N GLY A 21 -6.20 8.87 13.01
CA GLY A 21 -4.99 8.23 12.52
C GLY A 21 -4.27 9.05 11.45
N GLN A 22 -3.10 8.56 11.06
CA GLN A 22 -2.39 9.02 9.87
C GLN A 22 -2.83 8.16 8.68
N TYR A 23 -3.30 8.77 7.60
CA TYR A 23 -3.71 8.03 6.40
C TYR A 23 -3.38 8.78 5.12
N ARG A 24 -3.32 8.04 4.01
CA ARG A 24 -3.26 8.60 2.67
C ARG A 24 -4.07 7.74 1.73
N ASN A 25 -5.01 8.35 1.02
CA ASN A 25 -5.78 7.67 -0.01
C ASN A 25 -4.95 7.58 -1.28
N ILE A 26 -4.76 6.36 -1.79
CA ILE A 26 -4.04 6.08 -3.03
C ILE A 26 -5.01 5.33 -3.94
N THR A 27 -5.28 5.89 -5.11
CA THR A 27 -6.07 5.24 -6.16
C THR A 27 -5.11 4.60 -7.15
N VAL A 28 -5.34 3.32 -7.44
CA VAL A 28 -4.58 2.55 -8.43
C VAL A 28 -5.52 1.93 -9.44
N THR A 29 -4.99 1.64 -10.63
CA THR A 29 -5.74 1.00 -11.71
C THR A 29 -5.30 -0.46 -11.82
N VAL A 30 -6.28 -1.36 -11.90
CA VAL A 30 -6.03 -2.77 -12.19
C VAL A 30 -5.59 -2.89 -13.66
N PRO A 31 -4.48 -3.56 -13.98
CA PRO A 31 -4.06 -3.77 -15.37
C PRO A 31 -5.13 -4.52 -16.18
N GLU A 32 -5.27 -4.20 -17.48
CA GLU A 32 -6.33 -4.77 -18.32
C GLU A 32 -6.25 -6.31 -18.45
N ASP A 33 -5.04 -6.86 -18.40
CA ASP A 33 -4.79 -8.30 -18.58
C ASP A 33 -4.94 -9.10 -17.26
N PHE A 34 -5.43 -8.49 -16.17
CA PHE A 34 -5.56 -9.19 -14.91
C PHE A 34 -6.68 -10.24 -14.94
N PRO A 35 -6.43 -11.48 -14.49
CA PRO A 35 -7.47 -12.50 -14.46
C PRO A 35 -8.57 -12.13 -13.45
N HIS A 36 -9.81 -12.42 -13.83
CA HIS A 36 -10.95 -12.23 -12.93
C HIS A 36 -10.89 -13.23 -11.77
N GLY A 37 -11.44 -12.84 -10.62
CA GLY A 37 -11.49 -13.69 -9.42
C GLY A 37 -10.71 -13.13 -8.23
N PRO A 38 -10.41 -13.98 -7.22
CA PRO A 38 -9.74 -13.56 -6.01
C PRO A 38 -8.25 -13.28 -6.25
N VAL A 39 -7.80 -12.09 -5.88
CA VAL A 39 -6.39 -11.69 -5.94
C VAL A 39 -5.98 -11.02 -4.63
N VAL A 40 -4.67 -10.99 -4.35
CA VAL A 40 -4.13 -10.31 -3.18
C VAL A 40 -3.66 -8.91 -3.57
N LEU A 41 -4.26 -7.89 -2.97
CA LEU A 41 -3.72 -6.53 -2.97
C LEU A 41 -2.76 -6.40 -1.78
N ALA A 42 -1.48 -6.19 -2.08
CA ALA A 42 -0.45 -6.00 -1.07
C ALA A 42 0.02 -4.55 -1.06
N SER A 43 0.20 -4.00 0.14
CA SER A 43 0.83 -2.68 0.36
C SER A 43 2.08 -2.85 1.21
N ALA A 44 3.14 -2.15 0.85
CA ALA A 44 4.40 -2.16 1.57
C ALA A 44 4.80 -0.72 1.90
N HIS A 45 4.97 -0.43 3.19
CA HIS A 45 5.44 0.85 3.70
C HIS A 45 6.83 0.67 4.29
N PHE A 46 7.82 1.29 3.65
CA PHE A 46 9.21 1.23 4.05
C PHE A 46 9.68 2.59 4.56
N VAL A 47 10.25 2.61 5.77
CA VAL A 47 10.81 3.84 6.37
C VAL A 47 12.20 3.59 6.93
N LEU A 48 13.08 4.57 6.76
CA LEU A 48 14.38 4.64 7.42
C LEU A 48 14.26 5.56 8.63
N VAL A 49 14.34 4.98 9.83
CA VAL A 49 14.36 5.75 11.06
C VAL A 49 15.80 6.18 11.33
N GLY A 50 16.08 7.48 11.15
CA GLY A 50 17.42 8.06 11.30
C GLY A 50 18.01 7.96 12.70
N GLU A 51 17.18 7.62 13.70
CA GLU A 51 17.59 7.52 15.11
C GLU A 51 18.29 6.20 15.45
N LEU A 52 18.05 5.10 14.70
CA LEU A 52 18.49 3.75 15.09
C LEU A 52 19.10 2.89 13.97
N PHE A 53 19.34 3.42 12.76
CA PHE A 53 19.84 2.66 11.60
C PHE A 53 19.05 1.37 11.28
N TRP A 54 17.77 1.30 11.69
CA TRP A 54 16.92 0.16 11.43
C TRP A 54 15.84 0.53 10.41
N PRO A 55 15.81 -0.15 9.25
CA PRO A 55 14.68 -0.04 8.34
C PRO A 55 13.46 -0.68 9.00
N ASN A 56 12.31 -0.03 8.89
CA ASN A 56 11.02 -0.63 9.20
C ASN A 56 10.29 -0.89 7.90
N LEU A 57 9.72 -2.09 7.79
CA LEU A 57 8.91 -2.51 6.66
C LEU A 57 7.60 -3.08 7.20
N ASP A 58 6.52 -2.36 6.94
CA ASP A 58 5.16 -2.82 7.24
C ASP A 58 4.53 -3.33 5.95
N VAL A 59 4.00 -4.54 5.98
CA VAL A 59 3.28 -5.15 4.86
C VAL A 59 1.88 -5.49 5.29
N SER A 60 0.90 -5.03 4.51
CA SER A 60 -0.52 -5.37 4.68
C SER A 60 -1.06 -5.98 3.41
N ASN A 61 -1.84 -7.05 3.56
CA ASN A 61 -2.44 -7.80 2.47
C ASN A 61 -3.96 -7.85 2.64
N GLU A 62 -4.67 -7.68 1.53
CA GLU A 62 -6.12 -7.77 1.46
C GLU A 62 -6.52 -8.62 0.25
N THR A 63 -7.48 -9.52 0.43
CA THR A 63 -8.05 -10.28 -0.69
C THR A 63 -9.15 -9.45 -1.33
N VAL A 64 -8.98 -9.13 -2.61
CA VAL A 64 -9.96 -8.39 -3.42
C VAL A 64 -10.45 -9.26 -4.57
N PHE A 65 -11.64 -8.96 -5.09
CA PHE A 65 -12.25 -9.71 -6.19
C PHE A 65 -12.36 -8.83 -7.43
N ILE A 66 -11.65 -9.20 -8.49
CA ILE A 66 -11.75 -8.52 -9.79
C ILE A 66 -12.98 -9.05 -10.52
N GLN A 67 -13.86 -8.12 -10.91
CA GLN A 67 -15.10 -8.38 -11.63
C GLN A 67 -14.99 -7.94 -13.10
N SER A 68 -15.83 -8.54 -13.94
CA SER A 68 -15.98 -8.23 -15.38
C SER A 68 -16.70 -6.91 -15.63
#